data_AF-A0A6S6WI75-F1
#
_entry.id   AF-A0A6S6WI75-F1
#
_cell.length_a   1.000
_cell.length_b   1.000
_cell.length_c   1.000
_cell.angle_alpha   90.00
_cell.angle_beta   90.00
_cell.angle_gamma   90.00
#
_symmetry.space_group_name_H-M   'P 1'
#
loop_
_entity.id
_entity.type
_entity.pdbx_description
1 polymer ?
#
loop_
_entity_poly.entity_id
_entity_poly.type
_entity_poly.pdbx_seq_one_letter_code
_entity_poly.pdbx_strand_id
1 'polypeptide(L)'
;MPSLHNAKVLLFLALGSFKQFNGGPIPSGIIPGMAYYTLAQVILTKKREEHNNSLALAMTLAALYTNQTGQLGESWKDVICAYRIYTSHGNYADVPYNILAVQSQNNPISEETRRGSWMCREMACSIETCLGSSGCVPISGSDMFSEGGPEQGPEMVYGTRVLLRALLDSLKRRTPADAARIGDMDDEKVMLYADGANDQTRYSREWRRSLRLELTWEDEELPSTDPLMASLRAEYYSGMAELLQPYLDGVKKCSFFTVTKDKPSTGQQKLMEVIRNWIHSALLSITAFDRVGAAPDSVYKGHGSVNRSPVMLSNPVKTLHAEAENVLNLHVVCSSAIYPLLTEQTELTLASLHTLRLRTIVRLSEFGPKSLLLTKDLEKLR
;
A
#
# COMPACT_ATOMS: atom_id res chain seq x y z
N MET A 1 -13.51 -37.29 -3.82
CA MET A 1 -12.02 -37.30 -3.79
C MET A 1 -11.53 -35.90 -3.45
N PRO A 2 -10.68 -35.70 -2.43
CA PRO A 2 -10.05 -34.41 -2.18
C PRO A 2 -9.12 -34.04 -3.33
N SER A 3 -9.39 -32.92 -4.00
CA SER A 3 -8.63 -32.42 -5.15
C SER A 3 -8.24 -30.95 -4.96
N LEU A 4 -7.14 -30.52 -5.58
CA LEU A 4 -6.75 -29.11 -5.58
C LEU A 4 -7.80 -28.20 -6.23
N HIS A 5 -8.59 -28.72 -7.18
CA HIS A 5 -9.73 -28.01 -7.73
C HIS A 5 -10.76 -27.67 -6.64
N ASN A 6 -11.13 -28.64 -5.81
CA ASN A 6 -12.08 -28.42 -4.71
C ASN A 6 -11.52 -27.42 -3.68
N ALA A 7 -10.22 -27.48 -3.37
CA ALA A 7 -9.58 -26.51 -2.49
C ALA A 7 -9.70 -25.08 -3.06
N LYS A 8 -9.43 -24.88 -4.35
CA LYS A 8 -9.58 -23.57 -5.00
C LYS A 8 -11.02 -23.06 -4.95
N VAL A 9 -12.00 -23.92 -5.25
CA VAL A 9 -13.43 -23.55 -5.16
C VAL A 9 -13.80 -23.12 -3.73
N LEU A 10 -13.39 -23.88 -2.72
CA LEU A 10 -13.62 -23.53 -1.32
C LEU A 10 -12.96 -22.20 -0.96
N LEU A 11 -11.75 -21.92 -1.44
CA LEU A 11 -11.07 -20.65 -1.18
C LEU A 11 -11.74 -19.48 -1.90
N PHE A 12 -12.28 -19.66 -3.10
CA PHE A 12 -13.11 -18.64 -3.76
C PHE A 12 -14.39 -18.36 -2.97
N LEU A 13 -15.07 -19.40 -2.47
CA LEU A 13 -16.22 -19.22 -1.58
C LEU A 13 -15.81 -18.52 -0.28
N ALA A 14 -14.63 -18.82 0.25
CA ALA A 14 -14.10 -18.17 1.44
C ALA A 14 -13.89 -16.67 1.21
N LEU A 15 -13.23 -16.32 0.11
CA LEU A 15 -12.98 -14.93 -0.30
C LEU A 15 -14.29 -14.19 -0.60
N GLY A 16 -15.23 -14.81 -1.30
CA GLY A 16 -16.55 -14.23 -1.58
C GLY A 16 -17.45 -14.09 -0.35
N SER A 17 -17.11 -14.79 0.75
CA SER A 17 -17.84 -14.72 2.03
C SER A 17 -17.35 -13.61 2.96
N PHE A 18 -16.35 -12.82 2.56
CA PHE A 18 -16.05 -11.54 3.23
C PHE A 18 -17.19 -10.55 2.97
N LYS A 19 -18.25 -10.62 3.77
CA LYS A 19 -19.36 -9.65 3.69
C LYS A 19 -18.95 -8.29 4.24
N GLN A 20 -19.45 -7.26 3.56
CA GLN A 20 -19.58 -5.86 3.97
C GLN A 20 -19.85 -5.72 5.47
N PHE A 21 -19.02 -4.93 6.15
CA PHE A 21 -19.30 -4.37 7.47
C PHE A 21 -20.59 -3.53 7.36
N ASN A 22 -21.76 -4.12 7.60
CA ASN A 22 -23.01 -3.39 7.73
C ASN A 22 -23.66 -3.73 9.06
N GLY A 23 -24.02 -2.67 9.77
CA GLY A 23 -24.50 -2.67 11.14
C GLY A 23 -25.74 -3.53 11.36
N GLY A 24 -25.58 -4.48 12.27
CA GLY A 24 -26.65 -5.21 12.94
C GLY A 24 -26.04 -5.95 14.13
N PRO A 25 -26.68 -5.94 15.31
CA PRO A 25 -26.18 -6.67 16.46
C PRO A 25 -26.57 -8.14 16.29
N ILE A 26 -25.70 -8.95 15.66
CA ILE A 26 -25.79 -10.41 15.79
C ILE A 26 -24.39 -10.98 16.08
N PRO A 27 -24.09 -11.26 17.35
CA PRO A 27 -22.93 -12.05 17.73
C PRO A 27 -23.31 -13.54 17.73
N SER A 28 -23.17 -14.25 16.60
CA SER A 28 -23.18 -15.72 16.63
C SER A 28 -22.76 -16.37 15.31
N GLY A 29 -21.74 -17.23 15.39
CA GLY A 29 -21.57 -18.39 14.51
C GLY A 29 -20.75 -18.14 13.26
N ILE A 30 -19.51 -18.62 13.27
CA ILE A 30 -18.63 -18.95 12.13
C ILE A 30 -18.96 -18.16 10.85
N ILE A 31 -18.17 -17.12 10.57
CA ILE A 31 -18.13 -16.45 9.26
C ILE A 31 -18.08 -17.57 8.21
N PRO A 32 -19.05 -17.69 7.28
CA PRO A 32 -19.08 -18.77 6.29
C PRO A 32 -17.74 -18.98 5.59
N GLY A 33 -16.98 -17.88 5.40
CA GLY A 33 -15.63 -17.93 4.87
C GLY A 33 -14.63 -18.75 5.68
N MET A 34 -14.69 -18.71 7.02
CA MET A 34 -13.80 -19.52 7.87
C MET A 34 -14.08 -21.01 7.72
N ALA A 35 -15.36 -21.40 7.60
CA ALA A 35 -15.71 -22.80 7.37
C ALA A 35 -15.14 -23.31 6.04
N TYR A 36 -15.32 -22.55 4.95
CA TYR A 36 -14.76 -22.89 3.64
C TYR A 36 -13.22 -22.93 3.67
N TYR A 37 -12.58 -21.96 4.31
CA TYR A 37 -11.13 -21.93 4.48
C TYR A 37 -10.60 -23.15 5.25
N THR A 38 -11.22 -23.51 6.38
CA THR A 38 -10.82 -24.68 7.17
C THR A 38 -10.94 -25.98 6.36
N LEU A 39 -12.02 -26.14 5.59
CA LEU A 39 -12.17 -27.29 4.70
C LEU A 39 -11.11 -27.31 3.59
N ALA A 40 -10.77 -26.15 3.02
CA ALA A 40 -9.70 -26.04 2.03
C ALA A 40 -8.34 -26.43 2.62
N GLN A 41 -8.02 -25.98 3.85
CA GLN A 41 -6.77 -26.29 4.53
C GLN A 41 -6.58 -27.79 4.79
N VAL A 42 -7.66 -28.53 5.09
CA VAL A 42 -7.60 -30.00 5.21
C VAL A 42 -7.18 -30.66 3.88
N ILE A 43 -7.66 -30.12 2.75
CA ILE A 43 -7.26 -30.62 1.42
C ILE A 43 -5.81 -30.23 1.13
N LEU A 44 -5.43 -28.96 1.35
CA LEU A 44 -4.08 -28.47 1.10
C LEU A 44 -3.02 -29.24 1.89
N THR A 45 -3.30 -29.55 3.15
CA THR A 45 -2.40 -30.35 4.01
C THR A 45 -2.13 -31.74 3.40
N LYS A 46 -3.15 -32.39 2.84
CA LYS A 46 -3.02 -33.71 2.19
C LYS A 46 -2.35 -33.65 0.82
N LYS A 47 -2.36 -32.49 0.15
CA LYS A 47 -1.84 -32.32 -1.21
C LYS A 47 -0.53 -31.55 -1.28
N ARG A 48 0.12 -31.31 -0.13
CA ARG A 48 1.34 -30.49 -0.01
C ARG A 48 2.53 -31.05 -0.81
N GLU A 49 2.53 -32.35 -1.07
CA GLU A 49 3.57 -33.06 -1.82
C GLU A 49 3.40 -32.95 -3.35
N GLU A 50 2.23 -32.53 -3.87
CA GLU A 50 1.98 -32.50 -5.32
C GLU A 50 2.80 -31.44 -6.09
N HIS A 51 3.42 -30.49 -5.38
CA HIS A 51 4.43 -29.53 -5.85
C HIS A 51 4.22 -29.00 -7.29
N ASN A 52 3.01 -28.50 -7.60
CA ASN A 52 2.64 -28.04 -8.94
C ASN A 52 1.98 -26.64 -8.92
N ASN A 53 1.82 -26.03 -10.10
CA ASN A 53 1.20 -24.71 -10.25
C ASN A 53 -0.22 -24.63 -9.66
N SER A 54 -1.00 -25.72 -9.67
CA SER A 54 -2.33 -25.72 -9.05
C SER A 54 -2.27 -25.68 -7.52
N LEU A 55 -1.25 -26.26 -6.90
CA LEU A 55 -1.00 -26.16 -5.46
C LEU A 55 -0.55 -24.74 -5.13
N ALA A 56 0.36 -24.16 -5.93
CA ALA A 56 0.81 -22.78 -5.77
C ALA A 56 -0.36 -21.80 -5.80
N LEU A 57 -1.26 -21.92 -6.78
CA LEU A 57 -2.47 -21.10 -6.89
C LEU A 57 -3.37 -21.24 -5.68
N ALA A 58 -3.59 -22.47 -5.20
CA ALA A 58 -4.43 -22.69 -4.03
C ALA A 58 -3.80 -22.10 -2.75
N MET A 59 -2.47 -22.19 -2.60
CA MET A 59 -1.73 -21.54 -1.51
C MET A 59 -1.80 -20.01 -1.61
N THR A 60 -1.71 -19.43 -2.81
CA THR A 60 -1.91 -17.98 -3.03
C THR A 60 -3.32 -17.53 -2.61
N LEU A 61 -4.37 -18.29 -2.94
CA LEU A 61 -5.73 -17.96 -2.53
C LEU A 61 -5.92 -18.10 -1.00
N ALA A 62 -5.30 -19.09 -0.38
CA ALA A 62 -5.30 -19.27 1.07
C ALA A 62 -4.58 -18.13 1.80
N ALA A 63 -3.42 -17.72 1.27
CA ALA A 63 -2.68 -16.55 1.72
C ALA A 63 -3.50 -15.27 1.62
N LEU A 64 -4.20 -15.07 0.49
CA LEU A 64 -5.07 -13.91 0.31
C LEU A 64 -6.18 -13.88 1.36
N TYR A 65 -6.85 -15.01 1.59
CA TYR A 65 -7.91 -15.10 2.59
C TYR A 65 -7.42 -14.73 4.00
N THR A 66 -6.30 -15.32 4.43
CA THR A 66 -5.73 -15.03 5.76
C THR A 66 -5.22 -13.60 5.87
N ASN A 67 -4.66 -13.03 4.79
CA ASN A 67 -4.26 -11.63 4.72
C ASN A 67 -5.46 -10.69 4.93
N GLN A 68 -6.59 -10.97 4.28
CA GLN A 68 -7.83 -10.21 4.43
C GLN A 68 -8.40 -10.27 5.87
N THR A 69 -8.12 -11.34 6.62
CA THR A 69 -8.47 -11.42 8.05
C THR A 69 -7.42 -10.85 9.02
N GLY A 70 -6.33 -10.25 8.51
CA GLY A 70 -5.23 -9.72 9.32
C GLY A 70 -4.31 -10.79 9.94
N GLN A 71 -4.42 -12.06 9.53
CA GLN A 71 -3.57 -13.16 10.00
C GLN A 71 -2.27 -13.22 9.19
N LEU A 72 -1.42 -12.20 9.35
CA LEU A 72 -0.19 -12.04 8.56
C LEU A 72 0.77 -13.23 8.65
N GLY A 73 0.91 -13.85 9.83
CA GLY A 73 1.80 -14.99 10.02
C GLY A 73 1.35 -16.25 9.25
N GLU A 74 0.05 -16.53 9.21
CA GLU A 74 -0.50 -17.65 8.43
C GLU A 74 -0.41 -17.34 6.93
N SER A 75 -0.76 -16.10 6.55
CA SER A 75 -0.62 -15.65 5.17
C SER A 75 0.80 -15.79 4.65
N TRP A 76 1.80 -15.40 5.45
CA TRP A 76 3.22 -15.51 5.11
C TRP A 76 3.66 -16.95 4.85
N LYS A 77 3.20 -17.92 5.65
CA LYS A 77 3.53 -19.35 5.47
C LYS A 77 3.05 -19.86 4.11
N ASP A 78 1.81 -19.52 3.75
CA ASP A 78 1.20 -19.93 2.48
C ASP A 78 1.84 -19.18 1.29
N VAL A 79 2.17 -17.89 1.44
CA VAL A 79 2.92 -17.11 0.44
C VAL A 79 4.28 -17.72 0.16
N ILE A 80 5.08 -18.04 1.19
CA ILE A 80 6.41 -18.64 0.99
C ILE A 80 6.27 -19.99 0.26
N CYS A 81 5.27 -20.79 0.63
CA CYS A 81 5.04 -22.08 -0.01
C CYS A 81 4.71 -21.90 -1.50
N ALA A 82 3.77 -21.01 -1.83
CA ALA A 82 3.41 -20.68 -3.21
C ALA A 82 4.61 -20.13 -3.98
N TYR A 83 5.35 -19.19 -3.38
CA TYR A 83 6.51 -18.54 -3.98
C TYR A 83 7.57 -19.55 -4.41
N ARG A 84 7.94 -20.49 -3.52
CA ARG A 84 8.91 -21.56 -3.84
C ARG A 84 8.47 -22.47 -4.99
N ILE A 85 7.18 -22.74 -5.10
CA ILE A 85 6.65 -23.55 -6.21
C ILE A 85 6.73 -22.74 -7.51
N TYR A 86 6.32 -21.47 -7.49
CA TYR A 86 6.40 -20.60 -8.65
C TYR A 86 7.85 -20.39 -9.13
N THR A 87 8.83 -20.21 -8.21
CA THR A 87 10.25 -20.05 -8.58
C THR A 87 10.83 -21.33 -9.16
N SER A 88 10.59 -22.48 -8.54
CA SER A 88 11.10 -23.79 -9.02
C SER A 88 10.60 -24.16 -10.42
N HIS A 89 9.41 -23.67 -10.80
CA HIS A 89 8.84 -23.87 -12.13
C HIS A 89 9.27 -22.80 -13.15
N GLY A 90 10.21 -21.91 -12.81
CA GLY A 90 10.69 -20.85 -13.70
C GLY A 90 9.67 -19.73 -13.94
N ASN A 91 8.58 -19.66 -13.15
CA ASN A 91 7.61 -18.57 -13.27
C ASN A 91 8.16 -17.24 -12.70
N TYR A 92 9.23 -17.32 -11.90
CA TYR A 92 10.12 -16.20 -11.58
C TYR A 92 11.48 -16.54 -12.20
N ALA A 93 11.84 -15.86 -13.28
CA ALA A 93 13.17 -15.87 -13.85
C ALA A 93 14.14 -15.32 -12.80
N ASP A 94 15.16 -16.12 -12.50
CA ASP A 94 16.20 -15.82 -11.53
C ASP A 94 17.50 -15.57 -12.32
N VAL A 95 17.55 -14.53 -13.18
CA VAL A 95 18.81 -14.12 -13.83
C VAL A 95 18.84 -12.61 -14.12
N PRO A 96 19.80 -11.85 -13.56
CA PRO A 96 19.91 -10.40 -13.77
C PRO A 96 20.44 -9.94 -15.15
N TYR A 97 20.79 -10.83 -16.09
CA TYR A 97 21.55 -10.41 -17.29
C TYR A 97 21.38 -11.25 -18.58
N ASN A 98 20.34 -12.08 -18.75
CA ASN A 98 20.24 -12.86 -19.99
C ASN A 98 18.81 -12.95 -20.55
N ILE A 99 18.49 -12.01 -21.44
CA ILE A 99 17.23 -11.93 -22.20
C ILE A 99 17.06 -13.10 -23.18
N LEU A 100 18.13 -13.86 -23.46
CA LEU A 100 18.13 -14.92 -24.49
C LEU A 100 17.90 -16.34 -23.97
N ALA A 101 17.72 -16.54 -22.65
CA ALA A 101 17.52 -17.90 -22.10
C ALA A 101 16.04 -18.35 -22.06
N VAL A 102 15.07 -17.46 -22.33
CA VAL A 102 13.62 -17.76 -22.27
C VAL A 102 13.08 -18.12 -23.66
N GLN A 103 13.78 -18.99 -24.38
CA GLN A 103 13.26 -19.62 -25.59
C GLN A 103 13.53 -21.13 -25.51
N SER A 104 12.62 -21.88 -24.85
CA SER A 104 12.28 -23.28 -25.18
C SER A 104 11.59 -24.04 -24.03
N GLN A 105 10.60 -23.45 -23.35
CA GLN A 105 9.59 -24.30 -22.71
C GLN A 105 8.38 -24.42 -23.63
N ASN A 106 8.22 -25.60 -24.23
CA ASN A 106 7.16 -26.00 -25.16
C ASN A 106 5.73 -25.98 -24.56
N ASN A 107 5.51 -25.30 -23.43
CA ASN A 107 4.19 -25.11 -22.85
C ASN A 107 4.04 -23.64 -22.40
N PRO A 108 3.14 -22.86 -23.01
CA PRO A 108 2.84 -21.53 -22.51
C PRO A 108 2.28 -21.62 -21.08
N ILE A 109 2.78 -20.79 -20.18
CA ILE A 109 2.27 -20.66 -18.82
C ILE A 109 0.79 -20.25 -18.91
N SER A 110 -0.10 -20.99 -18.24
CA SER A 110 -1.52 -20.62 -18.16
C SER A 110 -1.69 -19.22 -17.55
N GLU A 111 -2.62 -18.41 -18.05
CA GLU A 111 -2.87 -17.07 -17.51
C GLU A 111 -3.15 -17.08 -16.00
N GLU A 112 -3.84 -18.10 -15.49
CA GLU A 112 -4.13 -18.24 -14.06
C GLU A 112 -2.84 -18.36 -13.24
N THR A 113 -1.90 -19.20 -13.69
CA THR A 113 -0.58 -19.36 -13.06
C THR A 113 0.19 -18.04 -13.06
N ARG A 114 0.16 -17.29 -14.17
CA ARG A 114 0.79 -15.96 -14.27
C ARG A 114 0.18 -14.96 -13.29
N ARG A 115 -1.15 -14.89 -13.21
CA ARG A 115 -1.84 -13.99 -12.27
C ARG A 115 -1.60 -14.40 -10.81
N GLY A 116 -1.61 -15.70 -10.53
CA GLY A 116 -1.31 -16.23 -9.21
C GLY A 116 0.10 -15.92 -8.74
N SER A 117 1.10 -16.01 -9.62
CA SER A 117 2.48 -15.64 -9.27
C SER A 117 2.58 -14.14 -8.97
N TRP A 118 1.94 -13.26 -9.74
CA TRP A 118 1.93 -11.83 -9.45
C TRP A 118 1.26 -11.49 -8.11
N MET A 119 0.09 -12.07 -7.83
CA MET A 119 -0.59 -11.90 -6.54
C MET A 119 0.27 -12.41 -5.38
N CYS A 120 0.93 -13.55 -5.56
CA CYS A 120 1.85 -14.11 -4.58
C CYS A 120 3.02 -13.15 -4.28
N ARG A 121 3.63 -12.57 -5.31
CA ARG A 121 4.73 -11.60 -5.16
C ARG A 121 4.26 -10.32 -4.47
N GLU A 122 3.10 -9.80 -4.86
CA GLU A 122 2.54 -8.59 -4.25
C GLU A 122 2.29 -8.77 -2.75
N MET A 123 1.68 -9.90 -2.37
CA MET A 123 1.45 -10.23 -0.97
C MET A 123 2.77 -10.41 -0.22
N ALA A 124 3.77 -11.06 -0.84
CA ALA A 124 5.07 -11.26 -0.20
C ALA A 124 5.70 -9.91 0.20
N CYS A 125 5.86 -8.99 -0.76
CA CYS A 125 6.43 -7.67 -0.48
C CYS A 125 5.61 -6.91 0.59
N SER A 126 4.28 -6.99 0.51
CA SER A 126 3.39 -6.26 1.41
C SER A 126 3.42 -6.81 2.85
N ILE A 127 3.49 -8.13 3.03
CA ILE A 127 3.53 -8.78 4.35
C ILE A 127 4.91 -8.61 4.98
N GLU A 128 5.98 -8.73 4.20
CA GLU A 128 7.36 -8.52 4.65
C GLU A 128 7.53 -7.12 5.25
N THR A 129 7.01 -6.09 4.56
CA THR A 129 6.99 -4.70 5.06
C THR A 129 6.30 -4.60 6.42
N CYS A 130 5.18 -5.30 6.63
CA CYS A 130 4.41 -5.24 7.88
C CYS A 130 5.06 -6.00 9.05
N LEU A 131 5.83 -7.05 8.75
CA LEU A 131 6.46 -7.90 9.77
C LEU A 131 7.84 -7.38 10.21
N GLY A 132 8.38 -6.34 9.57
CA GLY A 132 9.67 -5.75 9.93
C GLY A 132 10.85 -6.74 9.87
N SER A 133 10.71 -7.81 9.09
CA SER A 133 11.68 -8.90 9.07
C SER A 133 12.91 -8.52 8.24
N SER A 134 14.00 -8.15 8.92
CA SER A 134 15.35 -7.97 8.32
C SER A 134 16.05 -9.30 7.95
N GLY A 135 15.39 -10.45 8.17
CA GLY A 135 16.01 -11.78 8.08
C GLY A 135 15.55 -12.67 6.93
N CYS A 136 14.79 -12.18 5.97
CA CYS A 136 14.31 -12.99 4.84
C CYS A 136 14.95 -12.51 3.54
N VAL A 137 15.25 -13.46 2.64
CA VAL A 137 15.89 -13.21 1.36
C VAL A 137 15.11 -12.11 0.64
N PRO A 138 15.71 -10.94 0.34
CA PRO A 138 15.04 -9.91 -0.42
C PRO A 138 14.62 -10.56 -1.74
N ILE A 139 13.31 -10.56 -2.01
CA ILE A 139 12.80 -10.96 -3.31
C ILE A 139 13.27 -9.87 -4.26
N SER A 140 14.43 -10.09 -4.88
CA SER A 140 15.11 -9.11 -5.72
C SER A 140 14.14 -8.59 -6.78
N GLY A 141 13.99 -7.28 -6.78
CA GLY A 141 12.99 -6.53 -7.53
C GLY A 141 13.38 -6.21 -8.97
N SER A 142 14.47 -6.77 -9.52
CA SER A 142 14.85 -6.44 -10.90
C SER A 142 14.33 -7.50 -11.88
N ASP A 143 13.76 -6.98 -12.97
CA ASP A 143 13.68 -7.63 -14.28
C ASP A 143 12.57 -8.66 -14.48
N MET A 144 11.36 -8.15 -14.75
CA MET A 144 10.36 -8.90 -15.51
C MET A 144 9.44 -7.96 -16.30
N PHE A 145 9.88 -7.54 -17.48
CA PHE A 145 8.94 -7.47 -18.59
C PHE A 145 9.36 -8.52 -19.60
N SER A 146 8.45 -9.45 -19.88
CA SER A 146 8.47 -10.18 -21.14
C SER A 146 8.28 -9.14 -22.25
N GLU A 147 8.98 -9.28 -23.38
CA GLU A 147 9.00 -8.36 -24.53
C GLU A 147 7.64 -8.16 -25.24
N GLY A 148 6.52 -8.52 -24.60
CA GLY A 148 5.17 -8.11 -24.95
C GLY A 148 4.46 -7.64 -23.68
N GLY A 149 4.42 -6.32 -23.45
CA GLY A 149 3.64 -5.75 -22.35
C GLY A 149 2.14 -6.04 -22.53
N PRO A 150 1.38 -6.31 -21.46
CA PRO A 150 -0.04 -6.64 -21.58
C PRO A 150 -0.81 -5.47 -22.20
N GLU A 151 -1.58 -5.76 -23.25
CA GLU A 151 -2.24 -4.76 -24.10
C GLU A 151 -3.39 -4.01 -23.39
N GLN A 152 -3.95 -4.54 -22.28
CA GLN A 152 -5.01 -3.94 -21.44
C GLN A 152 -5.23 -4.75 -20.13
N GLY A 153 -5.83 -4.12 -19.10
CA GLY A 153 -6.39 -4.83 -17.93
C GLY A 153 -5.56 -4.80 -16.62
N PRO A 154 -5.85 -5.68 -15.64
CA PRO A 154 -5.23 -5.68 -14.29
C PRO A 154 -3.71 -5.83 -14.30
N GLU A 155 -3.20 -6.47 -15.34
CA GLU A 155 -1.79 -6.79 -15.56
C GLU A 155 -0.97 -5.51 -15.79
N MET A 156 -1.56 -4.54 -16.49
CA MET A 156 -0.95 -3.23 -16.75
C MET A 156 -0.84 -2.41 -15.46
N VAL A 157 -1.86 -2.43 -14.60
CA VAL A 157 -1.82 -1.76 -13.29
C VAL A 157 -0.74 -2.37 -12.41
N TYR A 158 -0.66 -3.70 -12.37
CA TYR A 158 0.38 -4.40 -11.62
C TYR A 158 1.79 -4.05 -12.11
N GLY A 159 2.03 -4.09 -13.42
CA GLY A 159 3.31 -3.70 -14.02
C GLY A 159 3.70 -2.26 -13.67
N THR A 160 2.75 -1.34 -13.74
CA THR A 160 2.94 0.06 -13.34
C THR A 160 3.30 0.22 -11.87
N ARG A 161 2.66 -0.56 -10.97
CA ARG A 161 2.99 -0.55 -9.53
C ARG A 161 4.41 -1.05 -9.26
N VAL A 162 4.89 -2.03 -10.02
CA VAL A 162 6.30 -2.49 -9.92
C VAL A 162 7.26 -1.38 -10.33
N LEU A 163 7.00 -0.69 -11.45
CA LEU A 163 7.80 0.45 -11.90
C LEU A 163 7.78 1.61 -10.88
N LEU A 164 6.62 1.88 -10.29
CA LEU A 164 6.46 2.87 -9.24
C LEU A 164 7.34 2.55 -8.02
N ARG A 165 7.35 1.30 -7.54
CA ARG A 165 8.22 0.89 -6.43
C ARG A 165 9.70 1.10 -6.75
N ALA A 166 10.14 0.69 -7.94
CA ALA A 166 11.53 0.88 -8.37
C ALA A 166 11.91 2.38 -8.44
N LEU A 167 11.00 3.22 -8.91
CA LEU A 167 11.17 4.68 -8.88
C LEU A 167 11.28 5.21 -7.45
N LEU A 168 10.33 4.87 -6.58
CA LEU A 168 10.31 5.31 -5.19
C LEU A 168 11.56 4.85 -4.43
N ASP A 169 12.02 3.62 -4.63
CA ASP A 169 13.26 3.10 -4.02
C ASP A 169 14.50 3.82 -4.56
N SER A 170 14.52 4.20 -5.84
CA SER A 170 15.55 5.06 -6.43
C SER A 170 15.57 6.45 -5.79
N LEU A 171 14.40 7.07 -5.61
CA LEU A 171 14.27 8.40 -5.00
C LEU A 171 14.61 8.37 -3.50
N LYS A 172 14.15 7.35 -2.77
CA LYS A 172 14.47 7.12 -1.35
C LYS A 172 15.97 7.02 -1.12
N ARG A 173 16.71 6.31 -1.98
CA ARG A 173 18.18 6.22 -1.90
C ARG A 173 18.90 7.55 -2.11
N ARG A 174 18.26 8.53 -2.76
CA ARG A 174 18.78 9.90 -2.91
C ARG A 174 18.43 10.80 -1.73
N THR A 175 17.53 10.35 -0.85
CA THR A 175 17.13 11.11 0.33
C THR A 175 18.28 11.10 1.32
N PRO A 176 18.79 12.26 1.74
CA PRO A 176 19.98 12.29 2.57
C PRO A 176 19.76 11.72 3.96
N ALA A 177 20.76 11.00 4.48
CA ALA A 177 20.70 10.37 5.80
C ALA A 177 20.49 11.39 6.94
N ASP A 178 20.96 12.62 6.78
CA ASP A 178 20.84 13.70 7.76
C ASP A 178 19.54 14.51 7.66
N ALA A 179 18.58 14.14 6.80
CA ALA A 179 17.31 14.87 6.67
C ALA A 179 16.54 14.98 8.00
N ALA A 180 16.68 14.02 8.91
CA ALA A 180 16.09 14.07 10.25
C ALA A 180 16.71 15.13 11.21
N ARG A 181 17.82 15.77 10.79
CA ARG A 181 18.54 16.81 11.55
C ARG A 181 18.27 18.23 11.03
N ILE A 182 17.32 18.41 10.12
CA ILE A 182 16.98 19.71 9.50
C ILE A 182 16.75 20.83 10.54
N GLY A 183 16.20 20.52 11.71
CA GLY A 183 15.96 21.51 12.77
C GLY A 183 17.23 22.15 13.37
N ASP A 184 18.40 21.54 13.16
CA ASP A 184 19.70 21.99 13.69
C ASP A 184 20.58 22.63 12.59
N MET A 185 20.06 22.78 11.37
CA MET A 185 20.79 23.24 10.20
C MET A 185 20.64 24.74 9.95
N ASP A 186 21.64 25.33 9.28
CA ASP A 186 21.54 26.66 8.71
C ASP A 186 20.55 26.71 7.52
N ASP A 187 20.09 27.91 7.17
CA ASP A 187 19.06 28.11 6.13
C ASP A 187 19.51 27.63 4.74
N GLU A 188 20.80 27.74 4.42
CA GLU A 188 21.36 27.32 3.14
C GLU A 188 21.29 25.80 2.96
N LYS A 189 21.66 25.04 4.01
CA LYS A 189 21.48 23.58 4.01
C LYS A 189 20.02 23.21 3.92
N VAL A 190 19.14 23.85 4.71
CA VAL A 190 17.69 23.60 4.68
C VAL A 190 17.14 23.80 3.27
N MET A 191 17.56 24.87 2.60
CA MET A 191 17.22 25.16 1.20
C MET A 191 17.67 24.03 0.27
N LEU A 192 18.93 23.57 0.38
CA LEU A 192 19.46 22.47 -0.44
C LEU A 192 18.67 21.16 -0.24
N TYR A 193 18.34 20.81 1.00
CA TYR A 193 17.55 19.63 1.32
C TYR A 193 16.12 19.73 0.78
N ALA A 194 15.51 20.89 0.92
CA ALA A 194 14.16 21.14 0.41
C ALA A 194 14.11 21.15 -1.13
N ASP A 195 15.13 21.69 -1.80
CA ASP A 195 15.27 21.61 -3.26
C ASP A 195 15.33 20.16 -3.73
N GLY A 196 16.14 19.32 -3.07
CA GLY A 196 16.20 17.90 -3.38
C GLY A 196 14.84 17.20 -3.24
N ALA A 197 14.08 17.49 -2.20
CA ALA A 197 12.74 16.94 -1.99
C ALA A 197 11.71 17.43 -3.02
N ASN A 198 11.79 18.71 -3.39
CA ASN A 198 10.93 19.28 -4.43
C ASN A 198 11.25 18.71 -5.81
N ASP A 199 12.54 18.48 -6.13
CA ASP A 199 12.96 17.79 -7.34
C ASP A 199 12.45 16.35 -7.38
N GLN A 200 12.56 15.61 -6.27
CA GLN A 200 11.98 14.26 -6.16
C GLN A 200 10.46 14.27 -6.39
N THR A 201 9.75 15.24 -5.81
CA THR A 201 8.31 15.42 -6.01
C THR A 201 7.97 15.73 -7.47
N ARG A 202 8.80 16.55 -8.14
CA ARG A 202 8.66 16.85 -9.57
C ARG A 202 8.84 15.58 -10.41
N TYR A 203 9.89 14.79 -10.17
CA TYR A 203 10.12 13.53 -10.90
C TYR A 203 8.95 12.55 -10.75
N SER A 204 8.38 12.42 -9.55
CA SER A 204 7.21 11.57 -9.33
C SER A 204 5.97 12.05 -10.08
N ARG A 205 5.76 13.38 -10.20
CA ARG A 205 4.67 13.95 -10.99
C ARG A 205 4.88 13.76 -12.50
N GLU A 206 6.10 13.93 -12.98
CA GLU A 206 6.47 13.67 -14.38
C GLU A 206 6.28 12.20 -14.76
N TRP A 207 6.70 11.28 -13.89
CA TRP A 207 6.43 9.85 -14.07
C TRP A 207 4.92 9.58 -14.18
N ARG A 208 4.10 10.14 -13.28
CA ARG A 208 2.63 9.98 -13.33
C ARG A 208 2.05 10.49 -14.65
N ARG A 209 2.52 11.63 -15.15
CA ARG A 209 2.10 12.22 -16.43
C ARG A 209 2.57 11.42 -17.66
N SER A 210 3.64 10.64 -17.52
CA SER A 210 4.15 9.79 -18.59
C SER A 210 3.42 8.44 -18.72
N LEU A 211 2.51 8.13 -17.79
CA LEU A 211 1.69 6.93 -17.86
C LEU A 211 0.74 6.98 -19.06
N ARG A 212 0.24 5.81 -19.46
CA ARG A 212 -0.84 5.73 -20.44
C ARG A 212 -2.11 6.38 -19.92
N LEU A 213 -2.94 6.91 -20.81
CA LEU A 213 -4.15 7.68 -20.47
C LEU A 213 -5.11 6.92 -19.53
N GLU A 214 -5.18 5.60 -19.63
CA GLU A 214 -6.03 4.76 -18.77
C GLU A 214 -5.52 4.66 -17.32
N LEU A 215 -4.25 5.02 -17.09
CA LEU A 215 -3.57 4.97 -15.80
C LEU A 215 -3.21 6.35 -15.26
N THR A 216 -3.46 7.44 -16.00
CA THR A 216 -3.23 8.80 -15.53
C THR A 216 -4.38 9.29 -14.66
N TRP A 217 -4.08 10.22 -13.75
CA TRP A 217 -5.08 10.94 -12.97
C TRP A 217 -4.56 12.30 -12.51
N GLU A 218 -5.49 13.21 -12.25
CA GLU A 218 -5.24 14.50 -11.60
C GLU A 218 -5.55 14.45 -10.10
N ASP A 219 -4.91 15.32 -9.33
CA ASP A 219 -5.02 15.34 -7.86
C ASP A 219 -6.39 15.85 -7.39
N GLU A 220 -7.08 16.64 -8.21
CA GLU A 220 -8.40 17.20 -7.97
C GLU A 220 -9.53 16.21 -8.29
N GLU A 221 -9.20 15.07 -8.90
CA GLU A 221 -10.18 14.03 -9.17
C GLU A 221 -10.68 13.38 -7.87
N LEU A 222 -11.95 12.99 -7.86
CA LEU A 222 -12.50 12.18 -6.78
C LEU A 222 -11.75 10.83 -6.70
N PRO A 223 -11.69 10.19 -5.51
CA PRO A 223 -11.12 8.86 -5.38
C PRO A 223 -11.73 7.86 -6.37
N SER A 224 -10.91 6.95 -6.86
CA SER A 224 -11.31 5.99 -7.89
C SER A 224 -12.40 5.03 -7.37
N THR A 225 -13.40 4.75 -8.21
CA THR A 225 -14.37 3.69 -7.97
C THR A 225 -13.84 2.31 -8.36
N ASP A 226 -12.84 2.25 -9.25
CA ASP A 226 -12.12 1.04 -9.61
C ASP A 226 -11.07 0.70 -8.53
N PRO A 227 -11.13 -0.50 -7.92
CA PRO A 227 -10.18 -0.93 -6.89
C PRO A 227 -8.73 -1.02 -7.39
N LEU A 228 -8.50 -1.32 -8.68
CA LEU A 228 -7.14 -1.41 -9.23
C LEU A 228 -6.52 -0.02 -9.31
N MET A 229 -7.22 0.94 -9.92
CA MET A 229 -6.76 2.33 -9.94
C MET A 229 -6.65 2.93 -8.53
N ALA A 230 -7.59 2.64 -7.62
CA ALA A 230 -7.50 3.07 -6.23
C ALA A 230 -6.22 2.54 -5.55
N SER A 231 -5.85 1.28 -5.81
CA SER A 231 -4.62 0.70 -5.27
C SER A 231 -3.34 1.36 -5.81
N LEU A 232 -3.31 1.71 -7.11
CA LEU A 232 -2.19 2.42 -7.71
C LEU A 232 -2.05 3.83 -7.14
N ARG A 233 -3.17 4.57 -7.04
CA ARG A 233 -3.20 5.90 -6.42
C ARG A 233 -2.73 5.85 -4.97
N ALA A 234 -3.27 4.91 -4.18
CA ALA A 234 -2.88 4.73 -2.79
C ALA A 234 -1.37 4.45 -2.64
N GLU A 235 -0.82 3.58 -3.49
CA GLU A 235 0.62 3.26 -3.46
C GLU A 235 1.50 4.44 -3.85
N TYR A 236 1.06 5.24 -4.85
CA TYR A 236 1.75 6.48 -5.22
C TYR A 236 1.79 7.46 -4.06
N TYR A 237 0.64 7.79 -3.48
CA TYR A 237 0.55 8.79 -2.42
C TYR A 237 1.17 8.32 -1.10
N SER A 238 1.03 7.03 -0.74
CA SER A 238 1.74 6.45 0.41
C SER A 238 3.25 6.51 0.20
N GLY A 239 3.73 6.16 -0.99
CA GLY A 239 5.15 6.23 -1.34
C GLY A 239 5.71 7.65 -1.28
N MET A 240 4.94 8.64 -1.74
CA MET A 240 5.29 10.06 -1.62
C MET A 240 5.30 10.54 -0.17
N ALA A 241 4.30 10.15 0.64
CA ALA A 241 4.26 10.46 2.06
C ALA A 241 5.47 9.87 2.80
N GLU A 242 5.83 8.60 2.52
CA GLU A 242 7.03 7.96 3.08
C GLU A 242 8.33 8.65 2.63
N LEU A 243 8.42 9.04 1.36
CA LEU A 243 9.60 9.73 0.80
C LEU A 243 9.85 11.09 1.48
N LEU A 244 8.77 11.84 1.74
CA LEU A 244 8.83 13.18 2.32
C LEU A 244 8.79 13.17 3.86
N GLN A 245 8.50 12.03 4.49
CA GLN A 245 8.42 11.88 5.94
C GLN A 245 9.68 12.32 6.71
N PRO A 246 10.92 12.06 6.25
CA PRO A 246 12.14 12.51 6.95
C PRO A 246 12.20 14.03 7.16
N TYR A 247 11.54 14.80 6.30
CA TYR A 247 11.51 16.27 6.37
C TYR A 247 10.52 16.77 7.44
N LEU A 248 9.59 15.94 7.89
CA LEU A 248 8.70 16.28 9.02
C LEU A 248 9.43 16.28 10.37
N ASP A 249 10.53 15.56 10.51
CA ASP A 249 11.28 15.55 11.77
C ASP A 249 11.92 16.91 12.07
N GLY A 250 12.24 17.70 11.02
CA GLY A 250 12.61 19.11 11.16
C GLY A 250 11.47 19.97 11.74
N VAL A 251 10.23 19.66 11.38
CA VAL A 251 9.02 20.34 11.90
C VAL A 251 8.80 20.02 13.38
N LYS A 252 8.98 18.75 13.78
CA LYS A 252 8.84 18.30 15.18
C LYS A 252 9.78 19.03 16.14
N LYS A 253 10.97 19.40 15.67
CA LYS A 253 12.01 20.02 16.49
C LYS A 253 11.85 21.53 16.69
N CYS A 254 10.97 22.20 15.93
CA CYS A 254 10.43 23.56 16.16
C CYS A 254 11.41 24.73 16.47
N SER A 255 12.72 24.53 16.59
CA SER A 255 13.73 25.60 16.79
C SER A 255 13.87 26.50 15.56
N PHE A 256 13.64 25.93 14.37
CA PHE A 256 13.86 26.61 13.09
C PHE A 256 12.71 27.54 12.68
N PHE A 257 11.50 27.35 13.22
CA PHE A 257 10.33 28.21 12.98
C PHE A 257 9.93 28.91 14.29
N THR A 258 10.86 29.64 14.90
CA THR A 258 10.50 30.56 15.98
C THR A 258 9.70 31.70 15.39
N VAL A 259 8.44 31.81 15.83
CA VAL A 259 7.47 32.81 15.38
C VAL A 259 7.91 34.20 15.85
N THR A 260 8.86 34.81 15.14
CA THR A 260 8.99 36.26 15.09
C THR A 260 8.35 36.75 13.79
N LYS A 261 7.76 37.94 13.82
CA LYS A 261 6.90 38.59 12.79
C LYS A 261 7.52 38.75 11.39
N ASP A 262 8.66 38.14 11.12
CA ASP A 262 9.41 38.32 9.89
C ASP A 262 9.04 37.28 8.84
N LYS A 263 9.15 37.71 7.59
CA LYS A 263 8.93 36.89 6.40
C LYS A 263 9.81 35.62 6.50
N PRO A 264 9.26 34.41 6.26
CA PRO A 264 10.06 33.18 6.32
C PRO A 264 11.23 33.26 5.33
N SER A 265 12.38 32.75 5.74
CA SER A 265 13.58 32.66 4.90
C SER A 265 13.33 31.80 3.65
N THR A 266 14.25 31.86 2.69
CA THR A 266 14.13 31.06 1.46
C THR A 266 14.13 29.56 1.78
N GLY A 267 15.01 29.09 2.67
CA GLY A 267 15.01 27.69 3.10
C GLY A 267 13.71 27.29 3.80
N GLN A 268 13.18 28.13 4.70
CA GLN A 268 11.89 27.92 5.35
C GLN A 268 10.73 27.82 4.34
N GLN A 269 10.67 28.70 3.35
CA GLN A 269 9.62 28.69 2.32
C GLN A 269 9.64 27.40 1.48
N LYS A 270 10.83 26.94 1.10
CA LYS A 270 10.97 25.68 0.35
C LYS A 270 10.62 24.47 1.21
N LEU A 271 11.03 24.46 2.49
CA LEU A 271 10.66 23.38 3.41
C LEU A 271 9.14 23.36 3.66
N MET A 272 8.49 24.51 3.76
CA MET A 272 7.02 24.59 3.82
C MET A 272 6.37 23.96 2.59
N GLU A 273 6.93 24.13 1.40
CA GLU A 273 6.45 23.47 0.18
C GLU A 273 6.52 21.95 0.28
N VAL A 274 7.65 21.42 0.77
CA VAL A 274 7.83 19.99 1.01
C VAL A 274 6.77 19.46 1.98
N ILE A 275 6.49 20.20 3.05
CA ILE A 275 5.48 19.81 4.04
C ILE A 275 4.07 19.87 3.46
N ARG A 276 3.75 20.88 2.63
CA ARG A 276 2.46 20.92 1.91
C ARG A 276 2.30 19.70 0.99
N ASN A 277 3.34 19.36 0.23
CA ASN A 277 3.33 18.17 -0.64
C ASN A 277 3.17 16.87 0.18
N TRP A 278 3.76 16.80 1.37
CA TRP A 278 3.57 15.68 2.29
C TRP A 278 2.12 15.62 2.82
N ILE A 279 1.55 16.74 3.29
CA ILE A 279 0.15 16.80 3.78
C ILE A 279 -0.81 16.34 2.67
N HIS A 280 -0.64 16.87 1.45
CA HIS A 280 -1.43 16.51 0.29
C HIS A 280 -1.37 15.01 0.00
N SER A 281 -0.15 14.46 -0.04
CA SER A 281 0.06 13.02 -0.26
C SER A 281 -0.52 12.17 0.87
N ALA A 282 -0.41 12.59 2.13
CA ALA A 282 -0.98 11.89 3.27
C ALA A 282 -2.53 11.84 3.18
N LEU A 283 -3.18 12.97 2.88
CA LEU A 283 -4.64 13.05 2.73
C LEU A 283 -5.15 12.18 1.56
N LEU A 284 -4.47 12.23 0.42
CA LEU A 284 -4.86 11.41 -0.75
C LEU A 284 -4.56 9.92 -0.53
N SER A 285 -3.51 9.57 0.20
CA SER A 285 -3.25 8.18 0.61
C SER A 285 -4.38 7.64 1.49
N ILE A 286 -4.82 8.42 2.49
CA ILE A 286 -5.91 8.05 3.41
C ILE A 286 -7.23 7.84 2.66
N THR A 287 -7.52 8.68 1.66
CA THR A 287 -8.82 8.72 0.98
C THR A 287 -8.88 7.92 -0.32
N ALA A 288 -7.75 7.39 -0.81
CA ALA A 288 -7.63 6.74 -2.12
C ALA A 288 -8.66 5.62 -2.36
N PHE A 289 -9.08 4.92 -1.31
CA PHE A 289 -10.02 3.82 -1.39
C PHE A 289 -11.47 4.19 -1.08
N ASP A 290 -11.77 5.42 -0.65
CA ASP A 290 -13.07 5.78 -0.04
C ASP A 290 -14.26 5.59 -0.98
N ARG A 291 -14.04 5.57 -2.30
CA ARG A 291 -15.08 5.40 -3.34
C ARG A 291 -15.08 4.05 -4.05
N VAL A 292 -14.22 3.10 -3.67
CA VAL A 292 -14.16 1.79 -4.33
C VAL A 292 -15.53 1.09 -4.24
N GLY A 293 -16.06 0.67 -5.39
CA GLY A 293 -17.38 0.04 -5.47
C GLY A 293 -18.58 0.99 -5.28
N ALA A 294 -18.36 2.30 -5.15
CA ALA A 294 -19.44 3.29 -5.19
C ALA A 294 -19.92 3.52 -6.65
N ALA A 295 -21.15 4.01 -6.80
CA ALA A 295 -21.64 4.45 -8.10
C ALA A 295 -20.83 5.69 -8.59
N PRO A 296 -20.56 5.82 -9.90
CA PRO A 296 -19.78 6.94 -10.44
C PRO A 296 -20.29 8.32 -10.02
N ASP A 297 -21.62 8.49 -9.92
CA ASP A 297 -22.28 9.78 -9.62
C ASP A 297 -22.63 9.96 -8.13
N SER A 298 -22.15 9.08 -7.25
CA SER A 298 -22.46 9.18 -5.81
C SER A 298 -21.81 10.42 -5.20
N VAL A 299 -22.56 11.17 -4.37
CA VAL A 299 -22.02 12.30 -3.61
C VAL A 299 -20.89 11.84 -2.70
N TYR A 300 -19.70 12.41 -2.86
CA TYR A 300 -18.54 12.17 -2.02
C TYR A 300 -18.43 13.24 -0.94
N LYS A 301 -18.35 12.83 0.33
CA LYS A 301 -18.03 13.73 1.44
C LYS A 301 -16.59 13.45 1.87
N GLY A 302 -15.68 14.34 1.52
CA GLY A 302 -14.27 14.25 1.87
C GLY A 302 -14.07 13.94 3.36
N HIS A 303 -13.14 13.02 3.64
CA HIS A 303 -12.73 12.59 4.98
C HIS A 303 -13.80 11.85 5.83
N GLY A 304 -15.09 11.93 5.48
CA GLY A 304 -16.19 11.26 6.19
C GLY A 304 -16.78 10.05 5.46
N SER A 305 -16.63 9.98 4.13
CA SER A 305 -17.02 8.81 3.33
C SER A 305 -16.07 7.65 3.59
N VAL A 306 -16.61 6.47 3.90
CA VAL A 306 -15.84 5.24 4.07
C VAL A 306 -16.30 4.22 3.04
N ASN A 307 -15.33 3.58 2.39
CA ASN A 307 -15.58 2.45 1.50
C ASN A 307 -16.32 1.34 2.25
N ARG A 308 -17.39 0.82 1.66
CA ARG A 308 -18.16 -0.30 2.22
C ARG A 308 -17.57 -1.65 1.84
N SER A 309 -16.75 -1.74 0.79
CA SER A 309 -16.20 -2.99 0.31
C SER A 309 -14.99 -3.44 1.14
N PRO A 310 -15.04 -4.63 1.78
CA PRO A 310 -13.90 -5.20 2.50
C PRO A 310 -12.85 -5.80 1.57
N VAL A 311 -13.15 -5.93 0.26
CA VAL A 311 -12.23 -6.54 -0.70
C VAL A 311 -11.26 -5.48 -1.20
N MET A 312 -10.24 -5.19 -0.40
CA MET A 312 -9.11 -4.40 -0.86
C MET A 312 -8.16 -5.34 -1.60
N LEU A 313 -7.88 -5.05 -2.87
CA LEU A 313 -6.82 -5.66 -3.68
C LEU A 313 -5.41 -5.29 -3.17
N SER A 314 -5.28 -4.88 -1.91
CA SER A 314 -4.05 -4.56 -1.21
C SER A 314 -4.09 -5.23 0.17
N ASN A 315 -2.91 -5.47 0.74
CA ASN A 315 -2.78 -5.91 2.12
C ASN A 315 -3.52 -4.93 3.06
N PRO A 316 -4.69 -5.29 3.64
CA PRO A 316 -5.49 -4.35 4.40
C PRO A 316 -4.76 -3.92 5.68
N VAL A 317 -3.85 -4.76 6.20
CA VAL A 317 -2.99 -4.39 7.32
C VAL A 317 -2.03 -3.28 6.92
N LYS A 318 -1.38 -3.37 5.75
CA LYS A 318 -0.50 -2.31 5.25
C LYS A 318 -1.28 -1.02 5.05
N THR A 319 -2.46 -1.09 4.45
CA THR A 319 -3.27 0.09 4.17
C THR A 319 -3.78 0.77 5.44
N LEU A 320 -4.30 0.01 6.41
CA LEU A 320 -4.77 0.55 7.69
C LEU A 320 -3.62 1.10 8.54
N HIS A 321 -2.45 0.45 8.51
CA HIS A 321 -1.25 0.94 9.18
C HIS A 321 -0.80 2.29 8.59
N ALA A 322 -0.68 2.38 7.26
CA ALA A 322 -0.33 3.63 6.59
C ALA A 322 -1.35 4.76 6.85
N GLU A 323 -2.66 4.45 6.90
CA GLU A 323 -3.69 5.42 7.29
C GLU A 323 -3.46 5.93 8.72
N ALA A 324 -3.20 5.03 9.68
CA ALA A 324 -2.94 5.39 11.07
C ALA A 324 -1.67 6.23 11.24
N GLU A 325 -0.56 5.85 10.59
CA GLU A 325 0.67 6.62 10.64
C GLU A 325 0.50 8.02 10.05
N ASN A 326 -0.20 8.16 8.93
CA ASN A 326 -0.49 9.45 8.33
C ASN A 326 -1.34 10.33 9.24
N VAL A 327 -2.37 9.79 9.89
CA VAL A 327 -3.19 10.55 10.86
C VAL A 327 -2.35 11.02 12.05
N LEU A 328 -1.48 10.17 12.60
CA LEU A 328 -0.59 10.54 13.70
C LEU A 328 0.40 11.64 13.28
N ASN A 329 0.99 11.54 12.10
CA ASN A 329 1.90 12.56 11.58
C ASN A 329 1.17 13.89 11.25
N LEU A 330 -0.06 13.84 10.75
CA LEU A 330 -0.89 15.04 10.54
C LEU A 330 -1.21 15.74 11.87
N HIS A 331 -1.43 14.98 12.94
CA HIS A 331 -1.61 15.53 14.28
C HIS A 331 -0.36 16.24 14.79
N VAL A 332 0.82 15.67 14.54
CA VAL A 332 2.10 16.31 14.86
C VAL A 332 2.25 17.63 14.10
N VAL A 333 1.93 17.65 12.80
CA VAL A 333 1.98 18.88 11.99
C VAL A 333 1.05 19.94 12.59
N CYS A 334 -0.20 19.60 12.89
CA CYS A 334 -1.18 20.55 13.47
C CYS A 334 -0.75 21.09 14.84
N SER A 335 0.05 20.34 15.58
CA SER A 335 0.54 20.73 16.92
C SER A 335 1.83 21.54 16.87
N SER A 336 2.43 21.72 15.69
CA SER A 336 3.72 22.39 15.52
C SER A 336 3.58 23.88 15.20
N ALA A 337 4.65 24.64 15.41
CA ALA A 337 4.69 26.09 15.15
C ALA A 337 4.51 26.47 13.67
N ILE A 338 4.69 25.53 12.74
CA ILE A 338 4.53 25.77 11.30
C ILE A 338 3.06 25.76 10.87
N TYR A 339 2.16 25.12 11.63
CA TYR A 339 0.78 24.91 11.21
C TYR A 339 0.03 26.19 10.84
N PRO A 340 0.10 27.29 11.63
CA PRO A 340 -0.54 28.56 11.26
C PRO A 340 -0.12 29.06 9.86
N LEU A 341 1.14 28.83 9.47
CA LEU A 341 1.69 29.24 8.18
C LEU A 341 1.22 28.36 7.01
N LEU A 342 0.69 27.17 7.30
CA LEU A 342 0.20 26.20 6.31
C LEU A 342 -1.33 26.19 6.17
N THR A 343 -2.06 26.68 7.19
CA THR A 343 -3.52 26.55 7.28
C THR A 343 -4.30 27.15 6.10
N GLU A 344 -3.84 28.28 5.54
CA GLU A 344 -4.51 28.92 4.41
C GLU A 344 -4.22 28.23 3.05
N GLN A 345 -3.24 27.33 3.02
CA GLN A 345 -2.71 26.73 1.78
C GLN A 345 -2.91 25.22 1.72
N THR A 346 -3.61 24.63 2.69
CA THR A 346 -3.83 23.18 2.77
C THR A 346 -5.27 22.88 3.18
N GLU A 347 -5.75 21.69 2.81
CA GLU A 347 -7.07 21.19 3.24
C GLU A 347 -7.08 20.70 4.71
N LEU A 348 -5.93 20.78 5.40
CA LEU A 348 -5.75 20.31 6.76
C LEU A 348 -6.26 21.33 7.78
N THR A 349 -7.44 21.06 8.31
CA THR A 349 -8.04 21.81 9.42
C THR A 349 -8.09 20.93 10.67
N LEU A 350 -8.19 21.54 11.85
CA LEU A 350 -8.41 20.78 13.09
C LEU A 350 -9.70 19.93 13.01
N ALA A 351 -10.72 20.41 12.29
CA ALA A 351 -11.96 19.68 12.06
C ALA A 351 -11.77 18.47 11.12
N SER A 352 -11.03 18.63 10.01
CA SER A 352 -10.72 17.51 9.12
C SER A 352 -9.82 16.48 9.80
N LEU A 353 -8.83 16.91 10.58
CA LEU A 353 -7.99 16.01 11.39
C LEU A 353 -8.81 15.22 12.42
N HIS A 354 -9.72 15.87 13.15
CA HIS A 354 -10.60 15.19 14.10
C HIS A 354 -11.49 14.15 13.40
N THR A 355 -12.04 14.50 12.23
CA THR A 355 -12.84 13.59 11.41
C THR A 355 -12.01 12.38 10.96
N LEU A 356 -10.81 12.62 10.43
CA LEU A 356 -9.84 11.60 10.03
C LEU A 356 -9.48 10.66 11.19
N ARG A 357 -9.17 11.21 12.38
CA ARG A 357 -8.89 10.42 13.57
C ARG A 357 -10.05 9.50 13.95
N LEU A 358 -11.27 10.02 14.02
CA LEU A 358 -12.44 9.22 14.38
C LEU A 358 -12.72 8.11 13.36
N ARG A 359 -12.67 8.41 12.05
CA ARG A 359 -12.87 7.36 11.03
C ARG A 359 -11.81 6.27 11.12
N THR A 360 -10.54 6.61 11.37
CA THR A 360 -9.45 5.64 11.41
C THR A 360 -9.59 4.75 12.65
N ILE A 361 -9.99 5.30 13.80
CA ILE A 361 -10.33 4.51 15.00
C ILE A 361 -11.46 3.53 14.72
N VAL A 362 -12.53 3.97 14.05
CA VAL A 362 -13.66 3.09 13.68
C VAL A 362 -13.18 1.97 12.76
N ARG A 363 -12.48 2.30 11.66
CA ARG A 363 -11.99 1.29 10.69
C ARG A 363 -11.06 0.27 11.33
N LEU A 364 -10.12 0.71 12.18
CA LEU A 364 -9.23 -0.19 12.91
C LEU A 364 -10.00 -1.08 13.91
N SER A 365 -10.97 -0.50 14.62
CA SER A 365 -11.79 -1.25 15.60
C SER A 365 -12.68 -2.29 14.91
N GLU A 366 -13.28 -1.94 13.78
CA GLU A 366 -14.13 -2.83 12.97
C GLU A 366 -13.33 -3.96 12.32
N PHE A 367 -12.12 -3.67 11.82
CA PHE A 367 -11.23 -4.70 11.27
C PHE A 367 -10.90 -5.78 12.31
N GLY A 368 -10.92 -5.43 13.61
CA GLY A 368 -10.71 -6.37 14.72
C GLY A 368 -9.27 -6.90 14.71
N PRO A 369 -8.28 -6.09 15.12
CA PRO A 369 -6.87 -6.34 14.82
C PRO A 369 -6.41 -7.67 15.42
N LYS A 370 -6.18 -8.65 14.55
CA LYS A 370 -5.37 -9.85 14.85
C LYS A 370 -3.87 -9.58 14.69
N SER A 371 -3.52 -8.42 14.12
CA SER A 371 -2.15 -7.96 13.94
C SER A 371 -1.74 -7.07 15.11
N LEU A 372 -0.62 -7.41 15.76
CA LEU A 372 -0.02 -6.59 16.83
C LEU A 372 0.30 -5.15 16.36
N LEU A 373 0.62 -4.98 15.08
CA LEU A 373 0.90 -3.67 14.48
C LEU A 373 -0.31 -2.74 14.60
N LEU A 374 -1.47 -3.20 14.11
CA LEU A 374 -2.71 -2.42 14.13
C LEU A 374 -3.25 -2.21 15.54
N THR A 375 -3.00 -3.14 16.47
CA THR A 375 -3.34 -2.94 17.88
C THR A 375 -2.58 -1.76 18.46
N LYS A 376 -1.27 -1.66 18.21
CA LYS A 376 -0.45 -0.52 18.66
C LYS A 376 -0.88 0.79 18.00
N ASP A 377 -1.25 0.76 16.73
CA ASP A 377 -1.74 1.94 16.03
C ASP A 377 -3.06 2.45 16.63
N LEU A 378 -4.00 1.55 16.92
CA LEU A 378 -5.26 1.87 17.57
C LEU A 378 -5.06 2.43 18.98
N GLU A 379 -4.10 1.90 19.75
CA GLU A 379 -3.73 2.42 21.06
C GLU A 379 -3.18 3.84 20.99
N LYS A 380 -2.31 4.14 20.01
CA LYS A 380 -1.75 5.51 19.83
C LYS A 380 -2.80 6.54 19.40
N LEU A 381 -3.84 6.10 18.69
CA LEU A 381 -4.90 6.98 18.19
C LEU A 381 -5.98 7.28 19.24
N ARG A 382 -6.14 6.44 20.26
CA ARG A 382 -7.07 6.64 21.38
C ARG A 382 -6.45 7.57 22.41
#